data_AF-A0A6V7W2Y8-F1
#
_entry.id   AF-A0A6V7W2Y8-F1
#
_cell.length_a   1.000
_cell.length_b   1.000
_cell.length_c   1.000
_cell.angle_alpha   90.00
_cell.angle_beta   90.00
_cell.angle_gamma   90.00
#
_symmetry.space_group_name_H-M   'P 1'
#
loop_
_entity.id
_entity.type
_entity.pdbx_description
1 polymer ?
#
loop_
_entity_poly.entity_id
_entity_poly.type
_entity_poly.pdbx_seq_one_letter_code
_entity_poly.pdbx_strand_id
1 'polypeptide(L)'
;MDSTFCAFLAVSPFYGFAIIWIRHFMGEPPKNATVWKPDTFFVGAQEQAPSIGNKGVIRSRTIIEYSGYIRNEDTRTLRINFQSDGAFPIRDVRSIRFALSSAIYSIDDVAYLWANSPPLIQPIQIADRLHAAHYAFEEAEAGECLSIGNFTQSTFSCIELLVHFRGSSTIGWSSVLIPCILLVFTSWFHFWVHPSWSVPRTLSSSVPFLLFLCFLIFLPIESCAWRIWLFICTLFTFLSLIEYFFVIRCYSTINQHSAAALTAQQRHHQFNRPTSEDDGKEGTTTTLIVTQDEPLLSSTHAEVLNRYSATNHLDLVSRIAFPIGFLLALVVFILFYIF
;
A
#
# COMPACT_ATOMS: atom_id res chain seq x y z
N MET A 1 1.43 48.18 29.60
CA MET A 1 0.27 48.49 28.75
C MET A 1 0.05 47.25 27.92
N ASP A 2 -0.85 46.38 28.39
CA ASP A 2 -1.02 45.03 27.86
C ASP A 2 -2.00 45.06 26.70
N SER A 3 -1.48 45.21 25.47
CA SER A 3 -2.28 45.19 24.25
C SER A 3 -2.32 43.78 23.67
N THR A 4 -3.44 43.09 23.90
CA THR A 4 -3.77 41.81 23.25
C THR A 4 -4.56 42.12 21.96
N PHE A 5 -4.06 41.76 20.79
CA PHE A 5 -4.73 41.84 19.49
C PHE A 5 -5.47 40.53 19.16
N CYS A 6 -6.48 40.59 18.31
CA CYS A 6 -7.29 39.43 17.93
C CYS A 6 -7.27 39.28 16.40
N ALA A 7 -6.60 38.26 15.88
CA ALA A 7 -6.57 37.92 14.47
C ALA A 7 -7.51 36.73 14.18
N PHE A 8 -8.56 36.98 13.44
CA PHE A 8 -9.44 35.99 12.82
C PHE A 8 -8.80 35.55 11.49
N LEU A 9 -8.63 34.24 11.30
CA LEU A 9 -8.31 33.68 10.00
C LEU A 9 -9.56 32.94 9.51
N ALA A 10 -10.25 33.54 8.55
CA ALA A 10 -11.47 33.00 7.98
C ALA A 10 -11.18 32.33 6.65
N VAL A 11 -11.11 31.00 6.63
CA VAL A 11 -11.07 30.26 5.36
C VAL A 11 -12.51 30.10 4.86
N SER A 12 -12.78 30.64 3.67
CA SER A 12 -14.12 30.76 3.05
C SER A 12 -14.67 29.40 2.57
N PRO A 13 -15.86 29.36 1.93
CA PRO A 13 -17.06 28.61 2.30
C PRO A 13 -16.99 27.08 2.07
N PHE A 14 -15.80 26.55 1.82
CA PHE A 14 -15.50 25.13 1.63
C PHE A 14 -14.43 24.60 2.61
N TYR A 15 -13.99 25.41 3.60
CA TYR A 15 -12.88 25.11 4.51
C TYR A 15 -13.06 25.78 5.90
N GLY A 16 -12.31 25.32 6.91
CA GLY A 16 -12.45 25.73 8.33
C GLY A 16 -11.77 27.05 8.74
N PHE A 17 -12.14 27.60 9.89
CA PHE A 17 -11.73 28.87 10.47
C PHE A 17 -10.77 28.65 11.65
N ALA A 18 -9.85 29.58 11.87
CA ALA A 18 -8.94 29.61 13.02
C ALA A 18 -8.96 31.00 13.68
N ILE A 19 -9.07 31.07 15.01
CA ILE A 19 -9.07 32.32 15.78
C ILE A 19 -7.80 32.39 16.62
N ILE A 20 -7.01 33.43 16.39
CA ILE A 20 -5.68 33.63 16.95
C ILE A 20 -5.67 34.96 17.71
N TRP A 21 -5.13 35.00 18.92
CA TRP A 21 -4.81 36.23 19.64
C TRP A 21 -3.32 36.51 19.56
N ILE A 22 -2.94 37.76 19.64
CA ILE A 22 -1.55 38.20 19.72
C ILE A 22 -1.42 39.05 20.97
N ARG A 23 -0.73 38.57 22.00
CA ARG A 23 -0.78 39.19 23.33
C ARG A 23 0.13 40.40 23.50
N HIS A 24 1.12 40.55 22.63
CA HIS A 24 2.16 41.56 22.78
C HIS A 24 2.62 42.08 21.44
N PHE A 25 2.94 43.38 21.40
CA PHE A 25 3.70 44.03 20.34
C PHE A 25 4.58 45.12 20.99
N MET A 26 5.89 44.89 21.08
CA MET A 26 6.87 45.87 21.57
C MET A 26 7.74 46.50 20.46
N GLY A 27 7.40 46.30 19.18
CA GLY A 27 8.17 46.81 18.04
C GLY A 27 7.74 48.21 17.56
N GLU A 28 8.63 48.90 16.82
CA GLU A 28 8.23 50.08 16.06
C GLU A 28 7.42 49.66 14.82
N PRO A 29 6.21 50.22 14.60
CA PRO A 29 5.44 49.93 13.40
C PRO A 29 6.14 50.50 12.14
N PRO A 30 6.04 49.85 10.97
CA PRO A 30 6.59 50.37 9.73
C PRO A 30 5.93 51.70 9.39
N LYS A 31 6.76 52.70 9.06
CA LYS A 31 6.40 54.12 8.91
C LYS A 31 5.30 54.43 7.86
N ASN A 32 4.89 53.43 7.06
CA ASN A 32 3.99 53.59 5.91
C ASN A 32 2.63 52.89 6.08
N ALA A 33 2.31 52.32 7.24
CA ALA A 33 1.03 51.66 7.49
C ALA A 33 0.16 52.47 8.45
N THR A 34 -1.11 52.70 8.10
CA THR A 34 -2.11 53.37 8.97
C THR A 34 -2.51 52.50 10.17
N VAL A 35 -2.39 51.18 10.03
CA VAL A 35 -2.63 50.18 11.08
C VAL A 35 -1.56 49.10 10.95
N TRP A 36 -0.83 48.82 12.03
CA TRP A 36 0.15 47.74 12.06
C TRP A 36 -0.55 46.37 12.05
N LYS A 37 0.00 45.43 11.29
CA LYS A 37 -0.42 44.03 11.24
C LYS A 37 0.82 43.14 11.39
N PRO A 38 0.69 42.00 12.08
CA PRO A 38 1.77 41.03 12.23
C PRO A 38 2.06 40.31 10.89
N ASP A 39 3.34 40.19 10.54
CA ASP A 39 3.79 39.39 9.41
C ASP A 39 3.76 37.89 9.78
N THR A 40 2.57 37.33 9.67
CA THR A 40 2.28 35.93 9.99
C THR A 40 2.50 35.06 8.76
N PHE A 41 3.33 34.04 8.86
CA PHE A 41 3.57 33.08 7.78
C PHE A 41 3.25 31.66 8.23
N PHE A 42 2.93 30.80 7.26
CA PHE A 42 2.62 29.40 7.51
C PHE A 42 3.87 28.53 7.33
N VAL A 43 4.28 27.85 8.40
CA VAL A 43 5.34 26.85 8.38
C VAL A 43 4.76 25.52 7.88
N GLY A 44 5.40 24.93 6.87
CA GLY A 44 4.98 23.63 6.31
C GLY A 44 3.83 23.72 5.29
N ALA A 45 3.36 24.92 4.97
CA ALA A 45 2.33 25.16 3.96
C ALA A 45 2.84 26.15 2.90
N GLN A 46 2.45 25.95 1.64
CA GLN A 46 2.72 26.89 0.56
C GLN A 46 1.47 27.74 0.30
N GLU A 47 1.53 29.04 0.58
CA GLU A 47 0.45 29.96 0.23
C GLU A 47 0.33 30.08 -1.29
N GLN A 48 -0.88 29.89 -1.82
CA GLN A 48 -1.12 30.05 -3.25
C GLN A 48 -1.39 31.52 -3.57
N ALA A 49 -0.53 32.10 -4.41
CA ALA A 49 -0.76 33.43 -4.95
C ALA A 49 -2.03 33.44 -5.84
N PRO A 50 -2.76 34.56 -5.91
CA PRO A 50 -3.88 34.70 -6.84
C PRO A 50 -3.39 34.50 -8.28
N SER A 51 -3.86 33.46 -8.97
CA SER A 51 -3.54 33.25 -10.38
C SER A 51 -4.58 33.97 -11.26
N ILE A 52 -4.21 34.30 -12.51
CA ILE A 52 -5.03 35.06 -13.47
C ILE A 52 -6.38 34.39 -13.83
N GLY A 53 -6.64 33.15 -13.38
CA GLY A 53 -7.92 32.43 -13.60
C GLY A 53 -8.60 31.91 -12.32
N ASN A 54 -7.85 31.68 -11.23
CA ASN A 54 -8.41 31.37 -9.93
C ASN A 54 -8.38 32.65 -9.11
N LYS A 55 -9.55 33.17 -8.75
CA LYS A 55 -9.69 34.20 -7.73
C LYS A 55 -9.15 33.64 -6.40
N GLY A 56 -7.83 33.65 -6.21
CA GLY A 56 -7.19 33.53 -4.91
C GLY A 56 -7.59 34.79 -4.16
N VAL A 57 -8.74 34.74 -3.53
CA VAL A 57 -9.31 35.92 -2.89
C VAL A 57 -8.63 36.07 -1.54
N ILE A 58 -7.54 36.84 -1.51
CA ILE A 58 -7.08 37.45 -0.27
C ILE A 58 -8.14 38.50 0.09
N ARG A 59 -9.13 38.09 0.89
CA ARG A 59 -10.06 39.00 1.54
C ARG A 59 -9.47 39.29 2.91
N SER A 60 -9.16 40.55 3.17
CA SER A 60 -8.76 41.03 4.47
C SER A 60 -9.78 42.07 4.93
N ARG A 61 -10.34 41.89 6.12
CA ARG A 61 -11.24 42.84 6.75
C ARG A 61 -10.69 43.20 8.12
N THR A 62 -10.44 44.49 8.34
CA THR A 62 -9.97 44.97 9.64
C THR A 62 -11.04 45.83 10.29
N ILE A 63 -11.35 45.53 11.54
CA ILE A 63 -12.34 46.23 12.37
C ILE A 63 -11.60 46.73 13.61
N ILE A 64 -11.74 48.01 13.89
CA ILE A 64 -11.19 48.65 15.09
C ILE A 64 -12.34 48.87 16.05
N GLU A 65 -12.28 48.25 17.23
CA GLU A 65 -13.28 48.43 18.28
C GLU A 65 -13.02 49.72 19.07
N TYR A 66 -14.07 50.31 19.65
CA TYR A 66 -13.93 51.52 20.50
C TYR A 66 -13.02 51.30 21.72
N SER A 67 -12.88 50.05 22.15
CA SER A 67 -12.01 49.58 23.22
C SER A 67 -10.52 49.62 22.86
N GLY A 68 -10.17 49.91 21.60
CA GLY A 68 -8.79 49.90 21.10
C GLY A 68 -8.32 48.53 20.59
N TYR A 69 -9.16 47.50 20.72
CA TYR A 69 -8.87 46.17 20.14
C TYR A 69 -9.02 46.19 18.63
N ILE A 70 -8.08 45.55 17.94
CA ILE A 70 -8.10 45.39 16.49
C ILE A 70 -8.44 43.95 16.17
N ARG A 71 -9.49 43.77 15.38
CA ARG A 71 -9.91 42.49 14.80
C ARG A 71 -9.55 42.45 13.33
N ASN A 72 -8.64 41.58 12.94
CA ASN A 72 -8.34 41.35 11.52
C ASN A 72 -8.95 40.01 11.08
N GLU A 73 -9.61 39.96 9.93
CA GLU A 73 -10.16 38.74 9.34
C GLU A 73 -9.54 38.51 7.96
N ASP A 74 -8.73 37.47 7.83
CA ASP A 74 -8.01 37.17 6.59
C ASP A 74 -8.42 35.80 6.02
N THR A 75 -8.72 35.76 4.71
CA THR A 75 -8.91 34.52 3.95
C THR A 75 -7.64 34.17 3.18
N ARG A 76 -7.13 32.96 3.42
CA ARG A 76 -5.88 32.43 2.82
C ARG A 76 -6.15 31.08 2.16
N THR A 77 -5.52 30.82 1.03
CA THR A 77 -5.56 29.51 0.35
C THR A 77 -4.18 28.86 0.46
N LEU A 78 -4.13 27.70 1.10
CA LEU A 78 -2.88 27.00 1.41
C LEU A 78 -2.81 25.68 0.66
N ARG A 79 -1.63 25.35 0.14
CA ARG A 79 -1.27 24.02 -0.34
C ARG A 79 -0.45 23.33 0.74
N ILE A 80 -1.03 22.32 1.37
CA ILE A 80 -0.41 21.57 2.47
C ILE A 80 -0.29 20.11 2.04
N ASN A 81 0.83 19.48 2.43
CA ASN A 81 1.03 18.07 2.19
C ASN A 81 0.39 17.26 3.33
N PHE A 82 -0.34 16.20 2.97
CA PHE A 82 -0.88 15.26 3.94
C PHE A 82 0.21 14.33 4.46
N GLN A 83 0.15 14.00 5.74
CA GLN A 83 0.93 12.95 6.36
C GLN A 83 0.05 11.72 6.55
N SER A 84 0.56 10.56 6.17
CA SER A 84 -0.14 9.29 6.34
C SER A 84 0.32 8.61 7.63
N ASP A 85 -0.61 8.00 8.35
CA ASP A 85 -0.33 7.13 9.51
C ASP A 85 0.38 5.82 9.12
N GLY A 86 0.57 5.57 7.81
CA GLY A 86 1.32 4.43 7.31
C GLY A 86 0.58 3.09 7.36
N ALA A 87 -0.62 3.04 7.95
CA ALA A 87 -1.48 1.86 8.10
C ALA A 87 -2.42 1.56 6.90
N PHE A 88 -2.34 2.35 5.82
CA PHE A 88 -3.06 2.07 4.56
C PHE A 88 -2.62 0.71 3.98
N PRO A 89 -3.50 -0.17 3.48
CA PRO A 89 -4.90 0.05 3.07
C PRO A 89 -5.97 -0.31 4.12
N ILE A 90 -5.59 -0.72 5.33
CA ILE A 90 -6.54 -1.14 6.39
C ILE A 90 -7.19 0.07 7.04
N ARG A 91 -6.35 1.03 7.46
CA ARG A 91 -6.76 2.30 8.04
C ARG A 91 -6.20 3.44 7.19
N ASP A 92 -7.08 4.28 6.68
CA ASP A 92 -6.71 5.48 5.94
C ASP A 92 -6.94 6.70 6.83
N VAL A 93 -5.99 6.92 7.75
CA VAL A 93 -5.95 8.13 8.57
C VAL A 93 -4.85 9.02 8.02
N ARG A 94 -5.22 10.26 7.72
CA ARG A 94 -4.33 11.29 7.20
C ARG A 94 -4.36 12.46 8.17
N SER A 95 -3.20 12.97 8.52
CA SER A 95 -3.09 14.19 9.30
C SER A 95 -2.52 15.32 8.45
N ILE A 96 -3.03 16.52 8.68
CA ILE A 96 -2.43 17.75 8.20
C ILE A 96 -1.86 18.47 9.41
N ARG A 97 -0.58 18.80 9.35
CA ARG A 97 0.06 19.70 10.30
C ARG A 97 0.45 20.99 9.60
N PHE A 98 0.12 22.11 10.21
CA PHE A 98 0.67 23.39 9.81
C PHE A 98 0.82 24.27 11.04
N ALA A 99 1.83 25.14 11.01
CA ALA A 99 2.07 26.08 12.08
C ALA A 99 2.07 27.51 11.57
N LEU A 100 1.71 28.44 12.44
CA LEU A 100 1.82 29.87 12.19
C LEU A 100 2.93 30.43 13.06
N SER A 101 3.74 31.30 12.47
CA SER A 101 4.84 31.97 13.15
C SER A 101 5.05 33.36 12.57
N SER A 102 5.81 34.20 13.29
CA SER A 102 6.20 35.53 12.85
C SER A 102 7.48 35.45 12.03
N ALA A 103 7.49 36.06 10.84
CA ALA A 103 8.67 36.01 9.97
C ALA A 103 9.83 36.92 10.46
N ILE A 104 9.50 37.94 11.26
CA ILE A 104 10.42 39.05 11.59
C ILE A 104 10.54 39.26 13.11
N TYR A 105 9.43 39.12 13.84
CA TYR A 105 9.35 39.52 15.25
C TYR A 105 9.62 38.36 16.20
N SER A 106 10.45 38.61 17.22
CA SER A 106 10.74 37.63 18.26
C SER A 106 9.53 37.36 19.16
N ILE A 107 9.60 36.32 20.00
CA ILE A 107 8.55 36.02 20.99
C ILE A 107 8.36 37.13 22.03
N ASP A 108 9.41 37.89 22.33
CA ASP A 108 9.36 39.03 23.25
C ASP A 108 8.55 40.20 22.65
N ASP A 109 8.58 40.32 21.32
CA ASP A 109 7.82 41.31 20.58
C ASP A 109 6.40 40.84 20.30
N VAL A 110 6.22 39.67 19.68
CA VAL A 110 4.95 39.14 19.20
C VAL A 110 4.73 37.71 19.69
N ALA A 111 3.70 37.53 20.51
CA ALA A 111 3.29 36.23 21.03
C ALA A 111 1.92 35.83 20.48
N TYR A 112 1.89 34.78 19.65
CA TYR A 112 0.67 34.14 19.15
C TYR A 112 0.06 33.21 20.20
N LEU A 113 -1.25 33.30 20.38
CA LEU A 113 -2.02 32.49 21.31
C LEU A 113 -3.31 32.03 20.63
N TRP A 114 -3.78 30.83 20.95
CA TRP A 114 -5.12 30.41 20.53
C TRP A 114 -6.21 31.15 21.31
N ALA A 115 -7.36 31.33 20.68
CA ALA A 115 -8.54 31.90 21.33
C ALA A 115 -9.18 30.96 22.35
N ASN A 116 -8.51 30.77 23.47
CA ASN A 116 -9.00 29.93 24.56
C ASN A 116 -9.83 30.75 25.53
N SER A 117 -11.15 30.77 25.32
CA SER A 117 -12.12 31.03 26.39
C SER A 117 -13.11 29.88 26.48
N PRO A 118 -12.73 28.74 27.10
CA PRO A 118 -13.71 27.73 27.48
C PRO A 118 -14.73 28.37 28.42
N PRO A 119 -16.06 28.21 28.23
CA PRO A 119 -16.74 27.29 27.30
C PRO A 119 -17.30 27.94 26.02
N LEU A 120 -17.01 29.21 25.69
CA LEU A 120 -17.73 29.96 24.65
C LEU A 120 -17.05 30.01 23.26
N ILE A 121 -15.75 29.81 23.14
CA ILE A 121 -15.04 29.99 21.85
C ILE A 121 -14.20 28.77 21.52
N GLN A 122 -14.61 28.04 20.48
CA GLN A 122 -13.79 27.01 19.85
C GLN A 122 -12.80 27.71 18.90
N PRO A 123 -11.48 27.60 19.13
CA PRO A 123 -10.48 28.34 18.36
C PRO A 123 -10.40 27.88 16.91
N ILE A 124 -10.82 26.65 16.62
CA ILE A 124 -10.90 26.10 15.26
C ILE A 124 -12.34 25.64 14.98
N GLN A 125 -12.92 26.12 13.90
CA GLN A 125 -14.24 25.69 13.43
C GLN A 125 -14.08 25.12 12.04
N ILE A 126 -14.31 23.82 11.86
CA ILE A 126 -14.25 23.22 10.53
C ILE A 126 -15.66 23.21 9.96
N ALA A 127 -15.79 23.59 8.70
CA ALA A 127 -17.09 23.62 8.03
C ALA A 127 -17.72 22.22 8.09
N ASP A 128 -18.97 22.12 8.56
CA ASP A 128 -19.73 20.87 8.74
C ASP A 128 -19.82 20.00 7.47
N ARG A 129 -19.55 20.60 6.31
CA ARG A 129 -19.54 19.99 4.98
C ARG A 129 -18.20 20.19 4.29
N LEU A 130 -17.12 19.74 4.93
CA LEU A 130 -15.87 19.50 4.20
C LEU A 130 -16.11 18.34 3.22
N HIS A 131 -16.69 18.66 2.06
CA HIS A 131 -16.92 17.71 0.96
C HIS A 131 -15.60 17.38 0.26
N ALA A 132 -14.59 16.93 1.01
CA ALA A 132 -13.58 16.06 0.40
C ALA A 132 -14.30 14.74 0.16
N ALA A 133 -14.66 14.43 -1.09
CA ALA A 133 -15.56 13.32 -1.47
C ALA A 133 -15.22 11.94 -0.86
N HIS A 134 -14.04 11.78 -0.23
CA HIS A 134 -13.53 10.53 0.31
C HIS A 134 -13.01 10.59 1.76
N TYR A 135 -12.96 11.77 2.41
CA TYR A 135 -12.37 11.95 3.74
C TYR A 135 -13.32 12.70 4.69
N ALA A 136 -13.58 12.12 5.85
CA ALA A 136 -14.33 12.73 6.94
C ALA A 136 -13.36 13.39 7.93
N PHE A 137 -13.77 14.52 8.49
CA PHE A 137 -13.07 15.13 9.62
C PHE A 137 -13.27 14.29 10.88
N GLU A 138 -12.20 14.06 11.66
CA GLU A 138 -12.24 13.31 12.92
C GLU A 138 -11.99 14.23 14.11
N GLU A 139 -10.81 14.86 14.17
CA GLU A 139 -10.42 15.71 15.29
C GLU A 139 -9.42 16.80 14.85
N ALA A 140 -9.44 17.94 15.53
CA ALA A 140 -8.49 19.03 15.33
C ALA A 140 -7.92 19.46 16.68
N GLU A 141 -6.61 19.40 16.80
CA GLU A 141 -5.86 19.73 18.01
C GLU A 141 -5.08 21.02 17.80
N ALA A 142 -5.38 22.02 18.63
CA ALA A 142 -4.66 23.28 18.69
C ALA A 142 -3.50 23.13 19.69
N GLY A 143 -2.27 23.33 19.23
CA GLY A 143 -1.07 23.22 20.05
C GLY A 143 -0.18 24.44 19.95
N GLU A 144 0.82 24.47 20.82
CA GLU A 144 2.01 25.30 20.62
C GLU A 144 3.07 24.46 19.90
N CYS A 145 3.91 25.09 19.09
CA CYS A 145 4.97 24.36 18.42
C CYS A 145 5.97 23.85 19.47
N LEU A 146 5.90 22.57 19.82
CA LEU A 146 6.98 21.92 20.55
C LEU A 146 8.21 21.99 19.66
N SER A 147 9.19 22.78 20.08
CA SER A 147 10.45 23.00 19.37
C SER A 147 10.92 21.70 18.73
N ILE A 148 11.12 21.72 17.40
CA ILE A 148 11.88 20.72 16.65
C ILE A 148 12.97 20.18 17.60
N GLY A 149 12.88 18.88 17.89
CA GLY A 149 13.61 18.28 19.01
C GLY A 149 15.09 18.67 19.01
N ASN A 150 15.55 19.17 20.16
CA ASN A 150 16.94 19.46 20.50
C ASN A 150 17.64 20.47 19.56
N PHE A 151 18.08 21.59 20.14
CA PHE A 151 18.75 22.73 19.50
C PHE A 151 17.83 23.72 18.80
N THR A 152 17.11 24.52 19.59
CA THR A 152 17.40 25.96 19.79
C THR A 152 16.25 26.56 20.58
N GLN A 153 16.60 27.38 21.56
CA GLN A 153 15.66 28.22 22.30
C GLN A 153 14.85 29.03 21.28
N SER A 154 13.55 28.78 21.16
CA SER A 154 12.70 29.35 20.10
C SER A 154 12.65 30.87 20.22
N THR A 155 13.40 31.57 19.37
CA THR A 155 13.42 33.05 19.33
C THR A 155 12.08 33.62 18.84
N PHE A 156 11.23 32.81 18.19
CA PHE A 156 9.98 33.22 17.56
C PHE A 156 8.79 32.48 18.16
N SER A 157 7.67 33.18 18.35
CA SER A 157 6.40 32.57 18.77
C SER A 157 5.82 31.71 17.65
N CYS A 158 5.28 30.54 18.00
CA CYS A 158 4.75 29.58 17.04
C CYS A 158 3.56 28.80 17.62
N ILE A 159 2.47 28.75 16.86
CA ILE A 159 1.28 27.96 17.17
C ILE A 159 1.07 26.90 16.09
N GLU A 160 0.71 25.69 16.48
CA GLU A 160 0.53 24.54 15.59
C GLU A 160 -0.93 24.10 15.56
N LEU A 161 -1.41 23.69 14.39
CA LEU A 161 -2.68 23.00 14.22
C LEU A 161 -2.43 21.62 13.60
N LEU A 162 -2.93 20.60 14.29
CA LEU A 162 -2.97 19.23 13.80
C LEU A 162 -4.42 18.85 13.51
N VAL A 163 -4.71 18.49 12.27
CA VAL A 163 -6.05 18.09 11.83
C VAL A 163 -6.02 16.66 11.34
N HIS A 164 -6.82 15.80 11.95
CA HIS A 164 -6.98 14.40 11.59
C HIS A 164 -8.19 14.21 10.67
N PHE A 165 -7.93 13.53 9.56
CA PHE A 165 -8.92 13.11 8.58
C PHE A 165 -8.96 11.59 8.51
N ARG A 166 -10.18 11.07 8.44
CA ARG A 166 -10.45 9.66 8.28
C ARG A 166 -11.05 9.39 6.91
N GLY A 167 -10.30 8.68 6.09
CA GLY A 167 -10.75 8.17 4.81
C GLY A 167 -11.71 7.00 4.97
N SER A 168 -12.50 6.75 3.93
CA SER A 168 -13.31 5.53 3.88
C SER A 168 -12.41 4.30 3.70
N SER A 169 -12.29 3.45 4.73
CA SER A 169 -11.52 2.20 4.65
C SER A 169 -11.92 1.33 3.46
N THR A 170 -13.18 1.38 3.01
CA THR A 170 -13.70 0.59 1.88
C THR A 170 -12.93 0.81 0.57
N ILE A 171 -12.36 2.01 0.37
CA ILE A 171 -11.57 2.32 -0.81
C ILE A 171 -10.26 1.51 -0.80
N GLY A 172 -9.59 1.42 0.35
CA GLY A 172 -8.38 0.60 0.51
C GLY A 172 -8.68 -0.89 0.30
N TRP A 173 -9.80 -1.39 0.84
CA TRP A 173 -10.23 -2.78 0.65
C TRP A 173 -10.50 -3.11 -0.83
N SER A 174 -11.31 -2.28 -1.49
CA SER A 174 -11.72 -2.52 -2.88
C SER A 174 -10.59 -2.31 -3.89
N SER A 175 -9.73 -1.32 -3.67
CA SER A 175 -8.72 -0.92 -4.65
C SER A 175 -7.39 -1.66 -4.49
N VAL A 176 -7.09 -2.17 -3.29
CA VAL A 176 -5.79 -2.79 -2.99
C VAL A 176 -5.94 -4.22 -2.48
N LEU A 177 -6.67 -4.45 -1.39
CA LEU A 177 -6.69 -5.78 -0.74
C LEU A 177 -7.38 -6.84 -1.59
N ILE A 178 -8.61 -6.59 -2.04
CA ILE A 178 -9.38 -7.52 -2.87
C ILE A 178 -8.61 -7.92 -4.15
N PRO A 179 -8.10 -6.99 -4.98
CA PRO A 179 -7.37 -7.38 -6.18
C PRO A 179 -6.08 -8.15 -5.87
N CYS A 180 -5.34 -7.80 -4.81
CA CYS A 180 -4.15 -8.57 -4.40
C CYS A 180 -4.53 -9.98 -3.97
N ILE A 181 -5.58 -10.15 -3.17
CA ILE A 181 -6.06 -11.46 -2.71
C ILE A 181 -6.45 -12.33 -3.90
N LEU A 182 -7.25 -11.80 -4.83
CA LEU A 182 -7.64 -12.51 -6.05
C LEU A 182 -6.43 -12.93 -6.88
N LEU A 183 -5.42 -12.08 -6.97
CA LEU A 183 -4.20 -12.34 -7.72
C LEU A 183 -3.28 -13.38 -7.03
N VAL A 184 -3.31 -13.47 -5.70
CA VAL A 184 -2.69 -14.58 -4.97
C VAL A 184 -3.48 -15.88 -5.22
N PHE A 185 -4.82 -15.83 -5.23
CA PHE A 185 -5.64 -17.00 -5.56
C PHE A 185 -5.37 -17.54 -6.97
N THR A 186 -5.13 -16.67 -7.96
CA THR A 186 -4.76 -17.13 -9.30
C THR A 186 -3.36 -17.73 -9.36
N SER A 187 -2.47 -17.39 -8.42
CA SER A 187 -1.09 -17.90 -8.40
C SER A 187 -0.99 -19.40 -8.16
N TRP A 188 -1.89 -19.96 -7.35
CA TRP A 188 -1.87 -21.38 -7.01
C TRP A 188 -2.91 -22.20 -7.79
N PHE A 189 -3.75 -21.58 -8.63
CA PHE A 189 -4.76 -22.28 -9.42
C PHE A 189 -4.18 -23.44 -10.24
N HIS A 190 -2.92 -23.32 -10.60
CA HIS A 190 -2.14 -24.32 -11.29
C HIS A 190 -1.97 -25.66 -10.54
N PHE A 191 -2.12 -25.71 -9.21
CA PHE A 191 -2.09 -26.96 -8.43
C PHE A 191 -3.24 -27.90 -8.76
N TRP A 192 -4.36 -27.37 -9.26
CA TRP A 192 -5.53 -28.15 -9.67
C TRP A 192 -5.47 -28.56 -11.15
N VAL A 193 -4.52 -27.99 -11.90
CA VAL A 193 -4.35 -28.24 -13.32
C VAL A 193 -3.35 -29.38 -13.52
N HIS A 194 -3.73 -30.36 -14.35
CA HIS A 194 -2.87 -31.49 -14.67
C HIS A 194 -1.53 -31.03 -15.26
N PRO A 195 -0.39 -31.68 -14.88
CA PRO A 195 0.94 -31.32 -15.37
C PRO A 195 1.12 -31.35 -16.91
N SER A 196 0.24 -32.06 -17.63
CA SER A 196 0.24 -32.08 -19.09
C SER A 196 -0.15 -30.74 -19.74
N TRP A 197 -0.87 -29.87 -19.03
CA TRP A 197 -1.31 -28.55 -19.50
C TRP A 197 -0.30 -27.47 -19.10
N SER A 198 0.87 -27.50 -19.73
CA SER A 198 2.01 -26.64 -19.34
C SER A 198 1.73 -25.14 -19.48
N VAL A 199 1.01 -24.71 -20.52
CA VAL A 199 0.78 -23.29 -20.81
C VAL A 199 -0.09 -22.61 -19.73
N PRO A 200 -1.30 -23.10 -19.38
CA PRO A 200 -2.09 -22.53 -18.28
C PRO A 200 -1.35 -22.58 -16.93
N ARG A 201 -0.59 -23.66 -16.67
CA ARG A 201 0.18 -23.82 -15.42
C ARG A 201 1.26 -22.74 -15.30
N THR A 202 1.97 -22.45 -16.40
CA THR A 202 2.99 -21.38 -16.47
C THR A 202 2.39 -20.02 -16.18
N LEU A 203 1.28 -19.69 -16.85
CA LEU A 203 0.64 -18.38 -16.75
C LEU A 203 0.11 -18.12 -15.34
N SER A 204 -0.60 -19.10 -14.78
CA SER A 204 -1.14 -19.02 -13.43
C SER A 204 -0.04 -18.81 -12.40
N SER A 205 1.13 -19.44 -12.54
CA SER A 205 2.23 -19.28 -11.57
C SER A 205 3.08 -18.01 -11.79
N SER A 206 3.46 -17.72 -13.04
CA SER A 206 4.47 -16.70 -13.37
C SER A 206 3.90 -15.28 -13.42
N VAL A 207 2.70 -15.09 -13.96
CA VAL A 207 2.12 -13.75 -14.15
C VAL A 207 1.86 -13.05 -12.80
N PRO A 208 1.26 -13.71 -11.79
CA PRO A 208 1.05 -13.10 -10.49
C PRO A 208 2.33 -12.64 -9.81
N PHE A 209 3.38 -13.47 -9.84
CA PHE A 209 4.68 -13.14 -9.27
C PHE A 209 5.30 -11.91 -9.93
N LEU A 210 5.31 -11.86 -11.27
CA LEU A 210 5.87 -10.73 -12.01
C LEU A 210 5.11 -9.43 -11.75
N LEU A 211 3.77 -9.50 -11.63
CA LEU A 211 2.96 -8.33 -11.31
C LEU A 211 3.27 -7.80 -9.90
N PHE A 212 3.37 -8.67 -8.90
CA PHE A 212 3.73 -8.24 -7.55
C PHE A 212 5.15 -7.69 -7.45
N LEU A 213 6.11 -8.30 -8.15
CA LEU A 213 7.48 -7.79 -8.24
C LEU A 213 7.50 -6.40 -8.89
N CYS A 214 6.73 -6.21 -9.96
CA CYS A 214 6.56 -4.92 -10.61
C CYS A 214 5.98 -3.88 -9.65
N PHE A 215 4.94 -4.24 -8.89
CA PHE A 215 4.34 -3.35 -7.91
C PHE A 215 5.32 -2.94 -6.80
N LEU A 216 6.17 -3.83 -6.32
CA LEU A 216 7.18 -3.51 -5.30
C LEU A 216 8.27 -2.57 -5.81
N ILE A 217 8.67 -2.69 -7.07
CA ILE A 217 9.81 -1.95 -7.64
C ILE A 217 9.38 -0.60 -8.21
N PHE A 218 8.25 -0.54 -8.90
CA PHE A 218 7.88 0.62 -9.73
C PHE A 218 6.81 1.52 -9.12
N LEU A 219 6.00 1.06 -8.16
CA LEU A 219 5.00 1.92 -7.53
C LEU A 219 5.61 2.73 -6.38
N PRO A 220 5.36 4.04 -6.29
CA PRO A 220 5.74 4.85 -5.14
C PRO A 220 4.82 4.53 -3.96
N ILE A 221 5.18 3.51 -3.19
CA ILE A 221 4.39 3.05 -2.05
C ILE A 221 4.76 3.90 -0.81
N GLU A 222 3.91 4.88 -0.50
CA GLU A 222 4.09 5.76 0.67
C GLU A 222 3.86 5.04 2.00
N SER A 223 2.98 4.03 2.01
CA SER A 223 2.60 3.31 3.24
C SER A 223 3.48 2.09 3.50
N CYS A 224 4.01 2.02 4.72
CA CYS A 224 4.74 0.84 5.20
C CYS A 224 3.87 -0.42 5.22
N ALA A 225 2.61 -0.32 5.65
CA ALA A 225 1.68 -1.45 5.70
C ALA A 225 1.40 -2.03 4.30
N TRP A 226 1.13 -1.18 3.32
CA TRP A 226 0.98 -1.60 1.92
C TRP A 226 2.24 -2.29 1.40
N ARG A 227 3.44 -1.73 1.66
CA ARG A 227 4.70 -2.33 1.23
C ARG A 227 4.91 -3.72 1.83
N ILE A 228 4.61 -3.89 3.12
CA ILE A 228 4.71 -5.18 3.81
C ILE A 228 3.69 -6.19 3.24
N TRP A 229 2.46 -5.75 2.98
CA TRP A 229 1.44 -6.59 2.36
C TRP A 229 1.87 -7.12 1.00
N LEU A 230 2.37 -6.24 0.12
CA LEU A 230 2.88 -6.64 -1.19
C LEU A 230 4.07 -7.58 -1.08
N PHE A 231 4.94 -7.39 -0.09
CA PHE A 231 6.05 -8.30 0.15
C PHE A 231 5.56 -9.71 0.53
N ILE A 232 4.58 -9.81 1.43
CA ILE A 232 3.95 -11.09 1.81
C ILE A 232 3.34 -11.76 0.57
N CYS A 233 2.53 -11.04 -0.22
CA CYS A 233 1.95 -11.57 -1.45
C CYS A 233 3.03 -12.02 -2.46
N THR A 234 4.11 -11.25 -2.60
CA THR A 234 5.24 -11.60 -3.48
C THR A 234 5.91 -12.89 -3.02
N LEU A 235 6.12 -13.05 -1.71
CA LEU A 235 6.72 -14.25 -1.15
C LEU A 235 5.85 -15.49 -1.41
N PHE A 236 4.53 -15.41 -1.19
CA PHE A 236 3.62 -16.53 -1.47
C PHE A 236 3.57 -16.88 -2.96
N THR A 237 3.49 -15.88 -3.84
CA THR A 237 3.51 -16.12 -5.29
C THR A 237 4.85 -16.65 -5.78
N PHE A 238 5.97 -16.25 -5.16
CA PHE A 238 7.28 -16.82 -5.42
C PHE A 238 7.41 -18.27 -4.98
N LEU A 239 6.89 -18.63 -3.79
CA LEU A 239 6.85 -20.02 -3.34
C LEU A 239 5.99 -20.89 -4.28
N SER A 240 4.88 -20.34 -4.77
CA SER A 240 4.04 -20.98 -5.79
C SER A 240 4.81 -21.20 -7.11
N LEU A 241 5.67 -20.25 -7.49
CA LEU A 241 6.56 -20.37 -8.64
C LEU A 241 7.62 -21.46 -8.48
N ILE A 242 8.20 -21.59 -7.28
CA ILE A 242 9.15 -22.66 -6.97
C ILE A 242 8.49 -24.04 -7.09
N GLU A 243 7.27 -24.18 -6.54
CA GLU A 243 6.49 -25.42 -6.65
C GLU A 243 6.30 -25.80 -8.12
N TYR A 244 5.87 -24.84 -8.92
CA TYR A 244 5.65 -25.02 -10.35
C TYR A 244 6.91 -25.56 -11.06
N PHE A 245 8.07 -24.94 -10.81
CA PHE A 245 9.34 -25.41 -11.37
C PHE A 245 9.71 -26.81 -10.90
N PHE A 246 9.48 -27.11 -9.63
CA PHE A 246 9.76 -28.44 -9.06
C PHE A 246 8.89 -29.51 -9.73
N VAL A 247 7.57 -29.31 -9.81
CA VAL A 247 6.65 -30.27 -10.42
C VAL A 247 6.95 -30.50 -11.89
N ILE A 248 7.24 -29.45 -12.67
CA ILE A 248 7.58 -29.63 -14.09
C ILE A 248 8.90 -30.37 -14.27
N ARG A 249 9.91 -30.09 -13.45
CA ARG A 249 11.18 -30.81 -13.52
C ARG A 249 10.98 -32.30 -13.20
N CYS A 250 10.25 -32.62 -12.14
CA CYS A 250 9.92 -34.00 -11.79
C CYS A 250 9.12 -34.69 -12.90
N TYR A 251 8.08 -34.03 -13.42
CA TYR A 251 7.24 -34.56 -14.51
C TYR A 251 8.04 -34.81 -15.80
N SER A 252 8.90 -33.87 -16.19
CA SER A 252 9.77 -34.00 -17.37
C SER A 252 10.75 -35.16 -17.22
N THR A 253 11.39 -35.31 -16.06
CA THR A 253 12.29 -36.42 -15.77
C THR A 253 11.55 -37.76 -15.84
N ILE A 254 10.35 -37.86 -15.26
CA ILE A 254 9.52 -39.08 -15.34
C ILE A 254 9.22 -39.45 -16.81
N ASN A 255 8.80 -38.47 -17.62
CA ASN A 255 8.47 -38.70 -19.03
C ASN A 255 9.70 -39.07 -19.88
N GLN A 256 10.87 -38.54 -19.56
CA GLN A 256 12.12 -38.93 -20.23
C GLN A 256 12.50 -40.38 -19.90
N HIS A 257 12.39 -40.80 -18.64
CA HIS A 257 12.65 -42.17 -18.23
C HIS A 257 11.67 -43.16 -18.85
N SER A 258 10.38 -42.82 -18.91
CA SER A 258 9.37 -43.68 -19.56
C SER A 258 9.58 -43.79 -21.07
N ALA A 259 9.90 -42.69 -21.76
CA ALA A 259 10.22 -42.72 -23.19
C ALA A 259 11.51 -43.53 -23.51
N ALA A 260 12.54 -43.41 -22.67
CA ALA A 260 13.77 -44.18 -22.81
C ALA A 260 13.53 -45.68 -22.57
N ALA A 261 12.72 -46.05 -21.58
CA ALA A 261 12.34 -47.44 -21.31
C ALA A 261 11.55 -48.06 -22.47
N LEU A 262 10.57 -47.34 -23.03
CA LEU A 262 9.80 -47.78 -24.20
C LEU A 262 10.69 -47.98 -25.44
N THR A 263 11.65 -47.08 -25.67
CA THR A 263 12.60 -47.17 -26.78
C THR A 263 13.55 -48.36 -26.61
N ALA A 264 14.02 -48.61 -25.38
CA ALA A 264 14.85 -49.77 -25.07
C ALA A 264 14.09 -51.09 -25.31
N GLN A 265 12.82 -51.16 -24.91
CA GLN A 265 11.96 -52.32 -25.16
C GLN A 265 11.73 -52.58 -26.65
N GLN A 266 11.49 -51.52 -27.44
CA GLN A 266 11.36 -51.65 -28.91
C GLN A 266 12.64 -52.18 -29.57
N ARG A 267 13.82 -51.75 -29.13
CA ARG A 267 15.10 -52.28 -29.64
C ARG A 267 15.28 -53.75 -29.32
N HIS A 268 14.94 -54.18 -28.10
CA HIS A 268 15.00 -55.60 -27.74
C HIS A 268 14.05 -56.47 -28.58
N HIS A 269 12.82 -56.00 -28.84
CA HIS A 269 11.87 -56.70 -29.70
C HIS A 269 12.31 -56.77 -31.17
N GLN A 270 12.99 -55.74 -31.68
CA GLN A 270 13.51 -55.73 -33.05
C GLN A 270 14.75 -56.61 -33.21
N PHE A 271 15.60 -56.70 -32.18
CA PHE A 271 16.77 -57.59 -32.17
C PHE A 271 16.39 -59.07 -32.11
N ASN A 272 15.32 -59.43 -31.41
CA ASN A 272 14.80 -60.81 -31.35
C ASN A 272 13.88 -61.19 -32.52
N ARG A 273 13.79 -60.38 -33.59
CA ARG A 273 12.97 -60.71 -34.76
C ARG A 273 13.72 -61.75 -35.62
N PRO A 274 13.22 -63.00 -35.77
CA PRO A 274 13.94 -64.01 -36.55
C PRO A 274 13.99 -63.61 -38.03
N THR A 275 15.20 -63.49 -38.58
CA THR A 275 15.45 -63.42 -40.02
C THR A 275 15.08 -64.76 -40.64
N SER A 276 13.92 -64.83 -41.28
CA SER A 276 13.52 -65.99 -42.08
C SER A 276 13.93 -65.72 -43.53
N GLU A 277 15.06 -66.31 -43.95
CA GLU A 277 15.38 -66.57 -45.35
C GLU A 277 14.71 -67.89 -45.76
N ASP A 278 13.86 -67.76 -46.78
CA ASP A 278 13.41 -68.71 -47.80
C ASP A 278 12.76 -70.08 -47.47
N ASP A 279 11.92 -70.44 -48.43
CA ASP A 279 11.34 -71.72 -48.80
C ASP A 279 10.00 -72.20 -48.20
N GLY A 280 9.15 -72.62 -49.13
CA GLY A 280 7.71 -72.73 -48.95
C GLY A 280 7.20 -73.97 -48.22
N LYS A 281 5.86 -73.94 -48.10
CA LYS A 281 4.88 -74.98 -47.73
C LYS A 281 4.44 -75.04 -46.26
N GLU A 282 3.13 -74.81 -46.14
CA GLU A 282 2.12 -75.31 -45.20
C GLU A 282 2.56 -75.95 -43.87
N GLY A 283 1.97 -75.45 -42.77
CA GLY A 283 1.91 -76.20 -41.53
C GLY A 283 1.64 -75.34 -40.29
N THR A 284 0.36 -75.21 -39.94
CA THR A 284 -0.14 -74.73 -38.65
C THR A 284 0.66 -75.27 -37.47
N THR A 285 1.17 -74.40 -36.58
CA THR A 285 1.01 -74.49 -35.11
C THR A 285 1.42 -73.16 -34.49
N THR A 286 0.46 -72.53 -33.84
CA THR A 286 0.62 -71.35 -32.98
C THR A 286 1.45 -71.73 -31.76
N THR A 287 2.72 -71.33 -31.70
CA THR A 287 3.44 -71.24 -30.43
C THR A 287 3.65 -69.77 -30.10
N LEU A 288 2.73 -69.24 -29.27
CA LEU A 288 2.95 -68.04 -28.48
C LEU A 288 4.15 -68.29 -27.56
N ILE A 289 5.35 -67.93 -28.01
CA ILE A 289 6.49 -67.83 -27.10
C ILE A 289 6.26 -66.54 -26.30
N VAL A 290 5.57 -66.69 -25.17
CA VAL A 290 5.65 -65.75 -24.05
C VAL A 290 7.06 -65.88 -23.50
N THR A 291 8.02 -65.12 -24.04
CA THR A 291 9.32 -64.97 -23.40
C THR A 291 9.14 -64.12 -22.15
N GLN A 292 9.34 -64.80 -21.05
CA GLN A 292 9.33 -64.40 -19.67
C GLN A 292 10.48 -63.41 -19.38
N ASP A 293 10.28 -62.12 -19.68
CA ASP A 293 11.16 -61.01 -19.25
C ASP A 293 10.37 -60.02 -18.36
N GLU A 294 9.89 -60.51 -17.22
CA GLU A 294 9.02 -59.76 -16.26
C GLU A 294 9.71 -59.03 -15.08
N PRO A 295 10.99 -59.23 -14.68
CA PRO A 295 11.50 -58.58 -13.46
C PRO A 295 11.96 -57.12 -13.67
N LEU A 296 12.54 -56.78 -14.83
CA LEU A 296 13.11 -55.43 -15.07
C LEU A 296 12.04 -54.40 -15.47
N LEU A 297 10.99 -54.84 -16.16
CA LEU A 297 9.87 -54.00 -16.57
C LEU A 297 8.98 -53.62 -15.39
N SER A 298 8.75 -54.55 -14.44
CA SER A 298 7.93 -54.25 -13.27
C SER A 298 8.62 -53.30 -12.29
N SER A 299 9.95 -53.41 -12.12
CA SER A 299 10.71 -52.50 -11.23
C SER A 299 10.77 -51.07 -11.78
N THR A 300 10.97 -50.91 -13.09
CA THR A 300 10.97 -49.60 -13.75
C THR A 300 9.57 -48.97 -13.80
N HIS A 301 8.53 -49.76 -14.06
CA HIS A 301 7.15 -49.30 -14.02
C HIS A 301 6.70 -48.91 -12.59
N ALA A 302 7.10 -49.68 -11.57
CA ALA A 302 6.84 -49.37 -10.17
C ALA A 302 7.57 -48.08 -9.72
N GLU A 303 8.80 -47.85 -10.17
CA GLU A 303 9.54 -46.62 -9.86
C GLU A 303 8.91 -45.38 -10.53
N VAL A 304 8.44 -45.52 -11.78
CA VAL A 304 7.71 -44.46 -12.50
C VAL A 304 6.38 -44.14 -11.80
N LEU A 305 5.60 -45.15 -11.40
CA LEU A 305 4.35 -44.96 -10.65
C LEU A 305 4.61 -44.32 -9.29
N ASN A 306 5.68 -44.71 -8.59
CA ASN A 306 6.04 -44.12 -7.31
C ASN A 306 6.41 -42.63 -7.47
N ARG A 307 7.20 -42.28 -8.49
CA ARG A 307 7.53 -40.87 -8.79
C ARG A 307 6.30 -40.06 -9.20
N TYR A 308 5.36 -40.65 -9.94
CA TYR A 308 4.09 -40.02 -10.30
C TYR A 308 3.19 -39.80 -9.06
N SER A 309 3.19 -40.76 -8.14
CA SER A 309 2.48 -40.65 -6.86
C SER A 309 3.08 -39.56 -5.97
N ALA A 310 4.41 -39.41 -5.98
CA ALA A 310 5.12 -38.37 -5.23
C ALA A 310 4.83 -36.96 -5.76
N THR A 311 4.75 -36.78 -7.08
CA THR A 311 4.34 -35.48 -7.66
C THR A 311 2.89 -35.14 -7.31
N ASN A 312 1.99 -36.12 -7.31
CA ASN A 312 0.59 -35.90 -6.91
C ASN A 312 0.47 -35.57 -5.42
N HIS A 313 1.32 -36.15 -4.56
CA HIS A 313 1.36 -35.83 -3.14
C HIS A 313 1.84 -34.40 -2.89
N LEU A 314 2.81 -33.91 -3.67
CA LEU A 314 3.27 -32.51 -3.59
C LEU A 314 2.17 -31.52 -3.97
N ASP A 315 1.50 -31.72 -5.11
CA ASP A 315 0.35 -30.88 -5.49
C ASP A 315 -0.75 -30.94 -4.40
N LEU A 316 -0.99 -32.11 -3.79
CA LEU A 316 -1.99 -32.28 -2.72
C LEU A 316 -1.66 -31.49 -1.45
N VAL A 317 -0.40 -31.53 -1.01
CA VAL A 317 0.06 -30.76 0.16
C VAL A 317 -0.02 -29.26 -0.13
N SER A 318 0.43 -28.82 -1.31
CA SER A 318 0.39 -27.42 -1.72
C SER A 318 -1.04 -26.85 -1.79
N ARG A 319 -2.02 -27.65 -2.22
CA ARG A 319 -3.45 -27.26 -2.24
C ARG A 319 -4.01 -26.88 -0.87
N ILE A 320 -3.45 -27.41 0.22
CA ILE A 320 -3.93 -27.15 1.59
C ILE A 320 -3.02 -26.13 2.27
N ALA A 321 -1.70 -26.29 2.14
CA ALA A 321 -0.72 -25.46 2.83
C ALA A 321 -0.76 -23.99 2.38
N PHE A 322 -0.91 -23.73 1.08
CA PHE A 322 -0.89 -22.36 0.56
C PHE A 322 -2.13 -21.55 0.98
N PRO A 323 -3.38 -22.04 0.81
CA PRO A 323 -4.55 -21.31 1.28
C PRO A 323 -4.58 -21.08 2.79
N ILE A 324 -4.21 -22.09 3.59
CA ILE A 324 -4.17 -21.95 5.06
C ILE A 324 -3.08 -20.97 5.49
N GLY A 325 -1.87 -21.09 4.92
CA GLY A 325 -0.76 -20.20 5.23
C GLY A 325 -1.06 -18.75 4.87
N PHE A 326 -1.67 -18.52 3.70
CA PHE A 326 -2.06 -17.18 3.28
C PHE A 326 -3.20 -16.62 4.12
N LEU A 327 -4.21 -17.43 4.46
CA LEU A 327 -5.30 -17.00 5.33
C LEU A 327 -4.78 -16.61 6.72
N LEU A 328 -3.86 -17.39 7.29
CA LEU A 328 -3.21 -17.05 8.55
C LEU A 328 -2.43 -15.73 8.44
N ALA A 329 -1.63 -15.54 7.38
CA ALA A 329 -0.90 -14.31 7.14
C ALA A 329 -1.83 -13.09 6.97
N LEU A 330 -2.96 -13.27 6.27
CA LEU A 330 -4.00 -12.25 6.10
C LEU A 330 -4.62 -11.86 7.45
N VAL A 331 -5.01 -12.83 8.27
CA VAL A 331 -5.60 -12.57 9.59
C VAL A 331 -4.61 -11.86 10.50
N VAL A 332 -3.36 -12.32 10.56
CA VAL A 332 -2.31 -11.67 11.37
C VAL A 332 -2.06 -10.24 10.90
N PHE A 333 -1.97 -10.03 9.58
CA PHE A 333 -1.79 -8.70 9.00
C PHE A 333 -2.95 -7.76 9.36
N ILE A 334 -4.19 -8.21 9.20
CA ILE A 334 -5.37 -7.41 9.54
C ILE A 334 -5.37 -7.07 11.03
N LEU A 335 -5.14 -8.04 11.91
CA LEU A 335 -5.14 -7.81 13.36
C LEU A 335 -4.05 -6.81 13.78
N PHE A 336 -2.85 -6.90 13.20
CA PHE A 336 -1.73 -6.01 13.51
C PHE A 336 -1.94 -4.56 13.08
N TYR A 337 -2.75 -4.30 12.04
CA TYR A 337 -3.03 -2.95 11.56
C TYR A 337 -4.39 -2.40 11.99
N ILE A 338 -5.24 -3.24 12.61
CA ILE A 338 -6.48 -2.82 13.28
C ILE A 338 -6.19 -2.37 14.72
N PHE A 339 -5.45 -3.18 15.48
CA PHE A 339 -5.03 -2.90 16.85
C PHE A 339 -3.66 -2.23 16.87
#